data_AF-A0A8R2RCT3-F1
#
_entry.id   AF-A0A8R2RCT3-F1
#
_cell.length_a   1.000
_cell.length_b   1.000
_cell.length_c   1.000
_cell.angle_alpha   90.00
_cell.angle_beta   90.00
_cell.angle_gamma   90.00
#
_symmetry.space_group_name_H-M   'P 1'
#
loop_
_entity.id
_entity.type
_entity.pdbx_description
1 polymer ?
#
loop_
_entity_poly.entity_id
_entity_poly.type
_entity_poly.pdbx_seq_one_letter_code
_entity_poly.pdbx_strand_id
1 'polypeptide(L)'
;MFVVSPHIRQEWKCMATLIARFSNKPTSSEVLTAYLTQCNEPPWTSYFVKYSYVKDDQFGMSNFNWKVGNSNYQILRTGCFPYIKYHCSRKKAEDLNMSDKFMRIIKVANLGSTTATCWSPPPSGACSWG
;
A
#
# COMPACT_ATOMS: atom_id res chain seq x y z
N MET A 1 -51.17 3.30 6.36
CA MET A 1 -49.95 2.59 5.89
C MET A 1 -49.24 3.49 4.90
N PHE A 2 -48.16 4.18 5.31
CA PHE A 2 -47.45 5.10 4.43
C PHE A 2 -46.59 4.31 3.45
N VAL A 3 -47.04 4.16 2.20
CA VAL A 3 -46.26 3.51 1.14
C VAL A 3 -45.27 4.54 0.61
N VAL A 4 -44.00 4.41 1.00
CA VAL A 4 -42.92 5.25 0.48
C VAL A 4 -42.84 5.06 -1.04
N SER A 5 -42.78 6.16 -1.80
CA SER A 5 -42.80 6.13 -3.27
C SER A 5 -41.61 5.32 -3.83
N PRO A 6 -41.80 4.45 -4.85
CA PRO A 6 -40.75 3.56 -5.37
C PRO A 6 -39.52 4.31 -5.89
N HIS A 7 -39.67 5.54 -6.39
CA HIS A 7 -38.56 6.41 -6.77
C HIS A 7 -37.67 6.78 -5.57
N ILE A 8 -38.28 7.11 -4.42
CA ILE A 8 -37.54 7.44 -3.19
C ILE A 8 -36.79 6.20 -2.68
N ARG A 9 -37.38 5.00 -2.78
CA ARG A 9 -36.66 3.75 -2.47
C ARG A 9 -35.45 3.50 -3.39
N GLN A 10 -35.52 3.92 -4.66
CA GLN A 10 -34.43 3.75 -5.61
C GLN A 10 -33.26 4.69 -5.29
N GLU A 11 -33.55 5.96 -5.00
CA GLU A 11 -32.56 6.96 -4.58
C GLU A 11 -31.80 6.52 -3.33
N TRP A 12 -32.51 5.99 -2.32
CA TRP A 12 -31.91 5.52 -1.08
C TRP A 12 -31.02 4.29 -1.29
N LYS A 13 -31.38 3.40 -2.21
CA LYS A 13 -30.53 2.26 -2.59
C LYS A 13 -29.25 2.73 -3.29
N CYS A 14 -29.34 3.70 -4.22
CA CYS A 14 -28.16 4.28 -4.89
C CYS A 14 -27.24 4.99 -3.90
N MET A 15 -27.80 5.83 -3.02
CA MET A 15 -27.04 6.55 -2.00
C MET A 15 -26.39 5.60 -0.99
N ALA A 16 -27.11 4.58 -0.51
CA ALA A 16 -26.52 3.55 0.36
C ALA A 16 -25.40 2.75 -0.34
N THR A 17 -25.55 2.48 -1.64
CA THR A 17 -24.51 1.79 -2.44
C THR A 17 -23.27 2.67 -2.62
N LEU A 18 -23.45 3.97 -2.89
CA LEU A 18 -22.35 4.94 -2.96
C LEU A 18 -21.64 5.06 -1.61
N ILE A 19 -22.38 5.21 -0.52
CA ILE A 19 -21.82 5.29 0.84
C ILE A 19 -21.05 4.01 1.20
N ALA A 20 -21.59 2.82 0.88
CA ALA A 20 -20.90 1.55 1.12
C ALA A 20 -19.60 1.42 0.29
N ARG A 21 -19.56 1.96 -0.93
CA ARG A 21 -18.34 2.03 -1.75
C ARG A 21 -17.27 2.93 -1.12
N PHE A 22 -17.66 4.03 -0.50
CA PHE A 22 -16.73 4.91 0.25
C PHE A 22 -16.34 4.34 1.63
N SER A 23 -17.12 3.41 2.16
CA SER A 23 -16.89 2.84 3.49
C SER A 23 -15.86 1.70 3.51
N ASN A 24 -15.49 1.16 2.35
CA ASN A 24 -14.43 0.17 2.24
C ASN A 24 -13.11 0.83 1.87
N LYS A 25 -12.21 0.91 2.85
CA LYS A 25 -10.81 1.28 2.61
C LYS A 25 -10.20 0.30 1.60
N PRO A 26 -9.49 0.79 0.56
CA PRO A 26 -8.81 -0.07 -0.39
C PRO A 26 -7.72 -0.88 0.31
N THR A 27 -7.35 -2.01 -0.28
CA THR A 27 -6.22 -2.80 0.22
C THR A 27 -4.89 -2.12 -0.14
N SER A 28 -3.85 -2.43 0.61
CA SER A 28 -2.51 -1.90 0.33
C SER A 28 -1.98 -2.40 -1.03
N SER A 29 -2.34 -3.62 -1.43
CA SER A 29 -2.05 -4.18 -2.76
C SER A 29 -2.76 -3.46 -3.91
N GLU A 30 -4.02 -3.08 -3.72
CA GLU A 30 -4.80 -2.30 -4.69
C GLU A 30 -4.17 -0.93 -4.91
N VAL A 31 -3.85 -0.24 -3.81
CA VAL A 31 -3.17 1.07 -3.88
C VAL A 31 -1.82 0.97 -4.57
N LEU A 32 -1.04 -0.07 -4.28
CA LEU A 32 0.25 -0.31 -4.92
C LEU A 32 0.12 -0.53 -6.43
N THR A 33 -0.85 -1.36 -6.83
CA THR A 33 -1.07 -1.67 -8.24
C THR A 33 -1.58 -0.44 -8.99
N ALA A 34 -2.57 0.26 -8.43
CA ALA A 34 -3.13 1.48 -9.01
C ALA A 34 -2.05 2.56 -9.18
N TYR A 35 -1.19 2.76 -8.18
CA TYR A 35 -0.09 3.72 -8.25
C TYR A 35 0.91 3.38 -9.36
N LEU A 36 1.37 2.12 -9.44
CA LEU A 36 2.33 1.69 -10.46
C LEU A 36 1.74 1.77 -11.87
N THR A 37 0.46 1.42 -12.05
CA THR A 37 -0.24 1.57 -13.31
C THR A 37 -0.42 3.05 -13.69
N GLN A 38 -0.79 3.91 -12.74
CA GLN A 38 -0.96 5.35 -12.97
C GLN A 38 0.36 6.02 -13.37
N CYS A 39 1.48 5.58 -12.80
CA CYS A 39 2.81 6.07 -13.16
C CYS A 39 3.38 5.47 -14.46
N ASN A 40 2.56 4.76 -15.26
CA ASN A 40 2.96 4.09 -16.49
C ASN A 40 4.14 3.13 -16.29
N GLU A 41 4.14 2.43 -15.16
CA GLU A 41 5.18 1.49 -14.77
C GLU A 41 6.61 2.11 -14.85
N PRO A 42 7.04 2.92 -13.86
CA PRO A 42 8.37 3.54 -13.89
C PRO A 42 9.49 2.53 -13.60
N PRO A 43 10.73 2.73 -14.09
CA PRO A 43 11.86 1.83 -13.79
C PRO A 43 12.15 1.73 -12.27
N TRP A 44 11.96 2.82 -11.53
CA TRP A 44 12.08 2.87 -10.08
C TRP A 44 11.09 3.92 -9.53
N THR A 45 10.54 3.68 -8.34
CA THR A 45 9.70 4.65 -7.63
C THR A 45 9.62 4.34 -6.15
N SER A 46 9.35 5.36 -5.33
CA SER A 46 9.05 5.18 -3.91
C SER A 46 7.96 6.13 -3.48
N TYR A 47 7.06 5.66 -2.61
CA TYR A 47 5.95 6.46 -2.12
C TYR A 47 5.52 6.01 -0.72
N PHE A 48 4.71 6.83 -0.07
CA PHE A 48 4.23 6.59 1.29
C PHE A 48 2.71 6.47 1.31
N VAL A 49 2.22 5.53 2.11
CA VAL A 49 0.78 5.30 2.32
C VAL A 49 0.49 5.34 3.81
N LYS A 50 -0.48 6.15 4.24
CA LYS A 50 -0.85 6.21 5.66
C LYS A 50 -1.66 4.99 6.05
N TYR A 51 -1.34 4.35 7.18
CA TYR A 51 -2.08 3.18 7.67
C TYR A 51 -3.59 3.43 7.83
N SER A 52 -4.00 4.67 8.12
CA SER A 52 -5.41 5.01 8.31
C SER A 52 -6.27 4.88 7.05
N TYR A 53 -5.66 5.00 5.86
CA TYR A 53 -6.37 5.04 4.58
C TYR A 53 -6.47 3.68 3.88
N VAL A 54 -5.73 2.67 4.34
CA VAL A 54 -5.66 1.36 3.68
C VAL A 54 -5.89 0.21 4.65
N LYS A 55 -6.35 -0.92 4.13
CA LYS A 55 -6.27 -2.22 4.82
C LYS A 55 -4.96 -2.88 4.43
N ASP A 56 -4.05 -3.07 5.39
CA ASP A 56 -2.73 -3.68 5.15
C ASP A 56 -2.85 -5.20 5.01
N ASP A 57 -3.08 -5.65 3.77
CA ASP A 57 -3.14 -7.05 3.37
C ASP A 57 -1.77 -7.67 3.07
N GLN A 58 -0.73 -6.83 2.98
CA GLN A 58 0.66 -7.24 2.74
C GLN A 58 1.46 -7.29 4.05
N PHE A 59 0.80 -7.22 5.21
CA PHE A 59 1.44 -7.11 6.51
C PHE A 59 2.40 -8.28 6.76
N GLY A 60 3.61 -7.98 7.23
CA GLY A 60 4.67 -8.97 7.45
C GLY A 60 5.52 -9.31 6.23
N MET A 61 5.14 -8.85 5.03
CA MET A 61 5.98 -8.95 3.83
C MET A 61 6.95 -7.76 3.78
N SER A 62 8.25 -8.04 3.69
CA SER A 62 9.28 -7.00 3.70
C SER A 62 9.91 -6.80 2.33
N ASN A 63 10.21 -7.89 1.63
CA ASN A 63 10.83 -7.90 0.31
C ASN A 63 10.11 -8.94 -0.56
N PHE A 64 9.34 -8.52 -1.56
CA PHE A 64 8.56 -9.44 -2.38
C PHE A 64 8.44 -8.98 -3.84
N ASN A 65 8.15 -9.94 -4.71
CA ASN A 65 7.82 -9.65 -6.11
C ASN A 65 6.35 -9.26 -6.24
N TRP A 66 6.09 -8.20 -7.00
CA TRP A 66 4.76 -7.73 -7.31
C TRP A 66 4.62 -7.55 -8.83
N LYS A 67 3.71 -8.31 -9.43
CA LYS A 67 3.45 -8.23 -10.87
C LYS A 67 2.39 -7.17 -11.15
N VAL A 68 2.72 -6.20 -11.99
CA VAL A 68 1.79 -5.15 -12.45
C VAL A 68 1.83 -5.13 -13.96
N GLY A 69 0.68 -5.36 -14.60
CA GLY A 69 0.60 -5.42 -16.06
C GLY A 69 1.58 -6.43 -16.64
N ASN A 70 2.52 -5.92 -17.44
CA ASN A 70 3.57 -6.72 -18.10
C ASN A 70 4.91 -6.71 -17.35
N SER A 71 5.07 -5.86 -16.33
CA SER A 71 6.31 -5.73 -15.56
C SER A 71 6.24 -6.47 -14.22
N ASN A 72 7.41 -6.89 -13.74
CA ASN A 72 7.58 -7.36 -12.36
C ASN A 72 8.37 -6.31 -11.57
N TYR A 73 7.92 -6.07 -10.33
CA TYR A 73 8.55 -5.15 -9.40
C TYR A 73 9.07 -5.91 -8.19
N GLN A 74 10.29 -5.60 -7.80
CA GLN A 74 10.79 -5.90 -6.47
C GLN A 74 10.31 -4.80 -5.52
N ILE A 75 9.49 -5.18 -4.54
CA ILE A 75 8.93 -4.28 -3.54
C ILE A 75 9.66 -4.48 -2.22
N LEU A 76 10.23 -3.40 -1.70
CA LEU A 76 10.78 -3.34 -0.36
C LEU A 76 9.90 -2.43 0.51
N ARG A 77 9.26 -3.03 1.52
CA ARG A 77 8.47 -2.33 2.54
C ARG A 77 9.32 -2.03 3.76
N THR A 78 9.35 -0.76 4.15
CA THR A 78 9.96 -0.31 5.40
C THR A 78 8.88 0.24 6.31
N GLY A 79 8.95 -0.10 7.60
CA GLY A 79 8.03 0.40 8.60
C GLY A 79 8.42 1.82 9.00
N CYS A 80 7.51 2.78 8.85
CA CYS A 80 7.71 4.17 9.25
C CYS A 80 6.40 4.70 9.84
N PHE A 81 6.02 4.24 11.04
CA PHE A 81 4.75 4.62 11.67
C PHE A 81 4.60 6.16 11.71
N PRO A 82 3.49 6.77 11.25
CA PRO A 82 2.17 6.18 10.90
C PRO A 82 1.96 5.87 9.39
N TYR A 83 3.04 5.67 8.64
CA TYR A 83 3.06 5.37 7.21
C TYR A 83 3.71 4.02 6.87
N ILE A 84 3.33 3.49 5.73
CA ILE A 84 3.98 2.39 5.02
C ILE A 84 4.80 3.03 3.93
N LYS A 85 6.11 2.78 3.92
CA LYS A 85 6.99 3.24 2.85
C LYS A 85 7.25 2.10 1.87
N TYR A 86 6.94 2.35 0.61
CA TYR A 86 7.19 1.45 -0.51
C TYR A 86 8.40 1.92 -1.29
N HIS A 87 9.35 1.02 -1.53
CA HIS A 87 10.38 1.16 -2.53
C HIS A 87 10.12 0.12 -3.62
N CYS A 88 9.92 0.57 -4.85
CA CYS A 88 9.58 -0.28 -5.99
C CYS A 88 10.68 -0.15 -7.04
N SER A 89 11.29 -1.27 -7.40
CA SER A 89 12.28 -1.33 -8.47
C SER A 89 11.84 -2.35 -9.51
N ARG A 90 11.71 -1.94 -10.78
CA ARG A 90 11.37 -2.86 -11.86
C ARG A 90 12.54 -3.82 -12.08
N LYS A 91 12.28 -5.12 -11.98
CA LYS A 91 13.27 -6.19 -12.20
C LYS A 91 12.63 -7.44 -12.75
N LYS A 92 13.41 -8.25 -13.47
CA LYS A 92 13.02 -9.62 -13.84
C LYS A 92 12.71 -10.40 -12.54
N ALA A 93 11.74 -11.31 -12.59
CA ALA A 93 11.36 -12.08 -11.41
C ALA A 93 12.58 -12.86 -10.89
N GLU A 94 13.04 -12.49 -9.69
CA GLU A 94 14.14 -13.12 -8.97
C GLU A 94 13.59 -13.83 -7.73
N ASP A 95 14.26 -14.89 -7.28
CA ASP A 95 13.86 -15.60 -6.06
C ASP A 95 14.32 -14.81 -4.82
N LEU A 96 13.46 -13.91 -4.35
CA LEU A 96 13.72 -12.99 -3.24
C LEU A 96 13.42 -13.62 -1.87
N ASN A 97 13.04 -14.89 -1.82
CA ASN A 97 12.57 -15.57 -0.62
C ASN A 97 13.65 -15.64 0.47
N MET A 98 14.93 -15.75 0.08
CA MET A 98 16.06 -15.71 1.03
C MET A 98 16.27 -14.30 1.61
N SER A 99 16.10 -13.26 0.80
CA SER A 99 16.25 -11.87 1.24
C SER A 99 15.11 -11.44 2.17
N ASP A 100 13.87 -11.86 1.90
CA ASP A 100 12.72 -11.58 2.80
C ASP A 100 12.91 -12.25 4.17
N LYS A 101 13.35 -13.51 4.19
CA LYS A 101 13.68 -14.22 5.44
C LYS A 101 14.79 -13.53 6.21
N PHE A 102 15.88 -13.14 5.54
CA PHE A 102 16.97 -12.41 6.16
C PHE A 102 16.52 -11.09 6.79
N MET A 103 15.73 -10.29 6.06
CA MET A 103 15.19 -9.03 6.58
C MET A 103 14.20 -9.23 7.74
N ARG A 104 13.38 -10.29 7.69
CA ARG A 104 12.50 -10.66 8.80
C ARG A 104 13.30 -11.08 10.03
N ILE A 105 14.36 -11.88 9.86
CA ILE A 105 15.26 -12.29 10.94
C ILE A 105 15.94 -11.07 11.56
N ILE A 106 16.46 -10.12 10.77
CA ILE A 106 17.04 -8.88 11.28
C ILE A 106 16.01 -8.06 12.05
N LYS A 107 14.78 -7.92 11.55
CA LYS A 107 13.71 -7.21 12.28
C LYS A 107 13.41 -7.87 13.63
N VAL A 108 13.37 -9.20 13.69
CA VAL A 108 13.16 -9.95 14.96
C VAL A 108 14.36 -9.80 15.89
N ALA A 109 15.58 -9.89 15.37
CA ALA A 109 16.80 -9.69 16.16
C ALA A 109 16.88 -8.25 16.72
N ASN A 110 16.51 -7.24 15.91
CA ASN A 110 16.47 -5.83 16.30
C ASN A 110 15.32 -5.49 17.27
N LEU A 111 14.23 -6.28 17.29
CA LEU A 111 13.16 -6.18 18.29
C LEU A 111 13.61 -6.62 19.69
N GLY A 112 14.83 -7.12 19.85
CA GLY A 112 15.52 -7.24 21.13
C GLY A 112 16.06 -5.91 21.70
N SER A 113 15.95 -4.80 20.98
CA SER A 113 16.34 -3.47 21.47
C SER A 113 15.19 -2.47 21.30
N THR A 114 14.46 -2.26 22.39
CA THR A 114 13.35 -1.33 22.56
C THR A 114 13.82 0.13 22.44
N THR A 115 14.21 0.60 21.26
CA THR A 115 14.39 2.04 21.02
C THR A 115 13.90 2.40 19.62
N ALA A 116 12.77 3.09 19.58
CA ALA A 116 12.23 3.75 18.41
C ALA A 116 13.25 4.77 17.89
N THR A 117 14.11 4.37 16.95
CA THR A 117 14.76 5.34 16.07
C THR A 117 13.74 5.71 15.00
N CYS A 118 12.90 6.68 15.35
CA CYS A 118 12.16 7.48 14.40
C CYS A 118 13.18 8.06 13.40
N TRP A 119 13.33 7.42 12.25
CA TRP A 119 13.80 8.10 11.05
C TRP A 119 12.72 9.13 10.72
N SER A 120 12.98 10.38 11.13
CA SER A 120 12.10 11.52 10.87
C SER A 120 11.69 11.52 9.40
N PRO A 121 10.39 11.61 9.08
CA PRO A 121 9.97 11.80 7.70
C PRO A 121 10.53 13.14 7.20
N PRO A 122 11.10 13.23 5.98
CA PRO A 122 11.34 14.53 5.36
C PRO A 122 9.98 15.25 5.22
N PRO A 123 9.95 16.59 5.39
CA PRO A 123 8.73 17.35 5.32
C PRO A 123 8.08 17.16 3.95
N SER A 124 6.76 17.07 3.99
CA SER A 124 5.86 16.87 2.85
C SER A 124 6.22 17.75 1.64
N GLY A 125 6.69 17.11 0.57
CA GLY A 125 6.85 17.74 -0.74
C GLY A 125 8.09 17.24 -1.48
N ALA A 126 7.98 16.15 -2.23
CA ALA A 126 8.87 15.87 -3.36
C ALA A 126 8.31 14.76 -4.26
N CYS A 127 7.53 15.15 -5.28
CA CYS A 127 7.90 14.69 -6.62
C CYS A 127 9.05 15.59 -7.10
N SER A 128 10.04 15.01 -7.80
CA SER A 128 11.20 15.63 -8.47
C SER A 128 12.36 16.08 -7.54
N TRP A 129 13.66 16.03 -7.87
CA TRP A 129 14.43 15.98 -9.12
C TRP A 129 15.79 15.29 -8.89
N GLY A 130 16.45 14.85 -9.96
CA GLY A 130 17.85 14.40 -10.00
C GLY A 130 18.08 13.29 -11.00
#